data_AF-A0A834B388-F1
#
_entry.id   AF-A0A834B388-F1
#
_cell.length_a   1.000
_cell.length_b   1.000
_cell.length_c   1.000
_cell.angle_alpha   90.00
_cell.angle_beta   90.00
_cell.angle_gamma   90.00
#
_symmetry.space_group_name_H-M   'P 1'
#
loop_
_entity.id
_entity.type
_entity.pdbx_description
1 polymer ?
#
loop_
_entity_poly.entity_id
_entity_poly.type
_entity_poly.pdbx_seq_one_letter_code
_entity_poly.pdbx_strand_id
1 'polypeptide(L)'
;MSSADLGMFRRAAMVLYTDCIHQCSRPLYTDRMVLLVVGNLVNWSFALFGLIYRPRDFASYMLGIFICNLLLYLAFYIIMKLRSSEKVLPIPLFCIVATAVLWAAALYFFFQNLSSWEGTPAESREKNRECILLDFFDDHDIWHFLSATALFFSFLVLLTLDDDLDVVRRDQIPVF
;
A
#
# COMPACT_ATOMS: atom_id res chain seq x y z
N MET A 1 -11.07 30.39 51.88
CA MET A 1 -10.26 29.95 50.72
C MET A 1 -10.97 28.76 50.08
N SER A 2 -10.92 28.61 48.75
CA SER A 2 -11.51 27.50 47.97
C SER A 2 -12.96 27.66 47.48
N SER A 3 -13.20 28.68 46.65
CA SER A 3 -14.34 28.69 45.72
C SER A 3 -13.93 29.06 44.29
N ALA A 4 -12.79 29.75 44.13
CA ALA A 4 -12.18 30.07 42.84
C ALA A 4 -11.50 28.85 42.16
N ASP A 5 -10.92 27.93 42.93
CA ASP A 5 -10.12 26.81 42.39
C ASP A 5 -10.99 25.81 41.61
N LEU A 6 -12.17 25.46 42.14
CA LEU A 6 -13.06 24.48 41.52
C LEU A 6 -13.58 24.95 40.15
N GLY A 7 -13.77 26.26 39.98
CA GLY A 7 -14.21 26.87 38.73
C GLY A 7 -13.14 26.84 37.63
N MET A 8 -11.87 27.04 38.01
CA MET A 8 -10.74 26.88 37.08
C MET A 8 -10.53 25.42 36.69
N PHE A 9 -10.60 24.48 37.63
CA PHE A 9 -10.50 23.06 37.32
C PHE A 9 -11.65 22.57 36.44
N ARG A 10 -12.88 23.04 36.67
CA ARG A 10 -14.04 22.69 35.83
C ARG A 10 -13.93 23.27 34.42
N ARG A 11 -13.38 24.48 34.28
CA ARG A 11 -13.03 25.07 32.98
C ARG A 11 -11.90 24.32 32.29
N ALA A 12 -10.83 23.97 32.99
CA ALA A 12 -9.72 23.19 32.44
C ALA A 12 -10.18 21.79 32.00
N ALA A 13 -11.02 21.12 32.79
CA ALA A 13 -11.61 19.83 32.44
C ALA A 13 -12.59 19.95 31.25
N MET A 14 -13.37 21.03 31.17
CA MET A 14 -14.25 21.29 30.03
C MET A 14 -13.44 21.61 28.76
N VAL A 15 -12.35 22.38 28.85
CA VAL A 15 -11.44 22.65 27.73
C VAL A 15 -10.73 21.37 27.30
N LEU A 16 -10.21 20.55 28.22
CA LEU A 16 -9.65 19.24 27.88
C LEU A 16 -10.69 18.30 27.24
N TYR A 17 -11.92 18.29 27.74
CA TYR A 17 -13.01 17.50 27.15
C TYR A 17 -13.39 18.02 25.76
N THR A 18 -13.46 19.33 25.57
CA THR A 18 -13.86 19.93 24.30
C THR A 18 -12.74 19.83 23.26
N ASP A 19 -11.49 20.08 23.64
CA ASP A 19 -10.33 20.02 22.74
C ASP A 19 -9.89 18.57 22.45
N CYS A 20 -9.84 17.68 23.45
CA CYS A 20 -9.40 16.29 23.25
C CYS A 20 -10.52 15.32 22.82
N ILE A 21 -11.80 15.61 23.10
CA ILE A 21 -12.91 14.71 22.74
C ILE A 21 -13.77 15.32 21.62
N HIS A 22 -14.12 16.60 21.69
CA HIS A 22 -14.99 17.23 20.69
C HIS A 22 -14.22 17.66 19.42
N GLN A 23 -13.00 18.19 19.57
CA GLN A 23 -12.17 18.64 18.44
C GLN A 23 -11.31 17.52 17.83
N CYS A 24 -11.00 16.45 18.58
CA CYS A 24 -10.40 15.23 18.03
C CYS A 24 -11.37 14.37 17.19
N SER A 25 -12.68 14.64 17.23
CA SER A 25 -13.69 13.77 16.61
C SER A 25 -13.87 13.95 15.10
N ARG A 26 -13.36 15.03 14.50
CA ARG A 26 -13.42 15.22 13.05
C ARG A 26 -12.07 15.67 12.51
N PRO A 27 -11.19 14.71 12.14
CA PRO A 27 -10.06 15.05 11.29
C PRO A 27 -10.59 15.80 10.06
N LEU A 28 -9.94 16.91 9.70
CA LEU A 28 -10.30 17.73 8.54
C LEU A 28 -10.44 16.88 7.25
N TYR A 29 -9.70 15.77 7.20
CA TYR A 29 -9.76 14.73 6.17
C TYR A 29 -9.94 13.34 6.81
N THR A 30 -11.18 12.99 7.19
CA THR A 30 -11.51 11.67 7.78
C THR A 30 -11.09 10.51 6.89
N ASP A 31 -11.29 10.62 5.59
CA ASP A 31 -11.00 9.56 4.62
C ASP A 31 -9.49 9.27 4.57
N ARG A 32 -8.67 10.31 4.54
CA ARG A 32 -7.20 10.21 4.60
C ARG A 32 -6.75 9.53 5.89
N MET A 33 -7.29 9.94 7.03
CA MET A 33 -6.93 9.37 8.33
C MET A 33 -7.27 7.88 8.40
N VAL A 34 -8.47 7.48 7.96
CA VAL A 34 -8.89 6.06 7.96
C VAL A 34 -7.96 5.21 7.09
N LEU A 35 -7.66 5.65 5.86
CA LEU A 35 -6.80 4.91 4.96
C LEU A 35 -5.37 4.79 5.48
N LEU A 36 -4.82 5.85 6.08
CA LEU A 36 -3.49 5.81 6.71
C LEU A 36 -3.45 4.87 7.92
N VAL A 37 -4.49 4.88 8.76
CA VAL A 37 -4.59 3.96 9.89
C VAL A 37 -4.62 2.51 9.39
N VAL A 38 -5.42 2.21 8.38
CA VAL A 38 -5.49 0.86 7.77
C VAL A 38 -4.12 0.45 7.23
N GLY A 39 -3.44 1.30 6.47
CA GLY A 39 -2.10 1.00 5.94
C GLY A 39 -1.06 0.76 7.04
N ASN A 40 -1.09 1.55 8.11
CA ASN A 40 -0.21 1.35 9.27
C ASN A 40 -0.51 0.05 10.01
N LEU A 41 -1.78 -0.31 10.19
CA LEU A 41 -2.18 -1.58 10.80
C LEU A 41 -1.68 -2.78 9.99
N VAL A 42 -1.75 -2.72 8.66
CA VAL A 42 -1.21 -3.77 7.80
C VAL A 42 0.31 -3.89 7.97
N ASN A 43 1.04 -2.76 7.99
CA ASN A 43 2.49 -2.75 8.21
C ASN A 43 2.89 -3.29 9.60
N TRP A 44 2.17 -2.90 10.65
CA TRP A 44 2.38 -3.43 12.00
C TRP A 44 2.10 -4.94 12.07
N SER A 45 1.09 -5.40 11.32
CA SER A 45 0.76 -6.83 11.23
C SER A 45 1.93 -7.62 10.61
N PHE A 46 2.53 -7.11 9.54
CA PHE A 46 3.75 -7.70 8.98
C PHE A 46 4.92 -7.64 9.98
N ALA A 47 5.16 -6.52 10.65
CA ALA A 47 6.24 -6.42 11.64
C ALA A 47 6.09 -7.46 12.77
N LEU A 48 4.86 -7.62 13.29
CA LEU A 48 4.56 -8.59 14.35
C LEU A 48 4.67 -10.04 13.84
N PHE A 49 4.16 -10.32 12.63
CA PHE A 49 4.29 -11.64 12.03
C PHE A 49 5.75 -12.05 11.84
N GLY A 50 6.58 -11.14 11.33
CA GLY A 50 8.02 -11.37 11.17
C GLY A 50 8.75 -11.63 12.49
N LEU A 51 8.35 -10.94 13.56
CA LEU A 51 8.91 -11.13 14.90
C LEU A 51 8.57 -12.51 15.50
N ILE A 52 7.32 -12.95 15.33
CA ILE A 52 6.81 -14.21 15.91
C ILE A 52 7.27 -15.41 15.10
N TYR A 53 7.02 -15.42 13.79
CA TYR A 53 7.21 -16.61 12.96
C TYR A 53 8.64 -16.78 12.46
N ARG A 54 9.45 -15.71 12.46
CA ARG A 54 10.83 -15.69 11.94
C ARG A 54 10.97 -16.50 10.64
N PRO A 55 10.39 -16.02 9.53
CA PRO A 55 10.37 -16.75 8.27
C PRO A 55 11.79 -17.12 7.86
N ARG A 56 11.99 -18.39 7.49
CA ARG A 56 13.31 -18.91 7.06
C ARG A 56 13.75 -18.30 5.74
N ASP A 57 12.81 -18.03 4.84
CA ASP A 57 13.05 -17.30 3.59
C ASP A 57 12.86 -15.79 3.81
N PHE A 58 13.95 -15.15 4.23
CA PHE A 58 13.98 -13.72 4.49
C PHE A 58 13.74 -12.88 3.23
N ALA A 59 14.25 -13.32 2.07
CA ALA A 59 14.20 -12.55 0.83
C ALA A 59 12.78 -12.46 0.29
N SER A 60 12.08 -13.59 0.18
CA SER A 60 10.68 -13.63 -0.25
C SER A 60 9.77 -12.88 0.73
N TYR A 61 10.09 -12.93 2.03
CA TYR A 61 9.36 -12.19 3.04
C TYR A 61 9.51 -10.67 2.90
N MET A 62 10.74 -10.18 2.77
CA MET A 62 11.02 -8.75 2.56
C MET A 62 10.40 -8.24 1.26
N LEU A 63 10.50 -9.03 0.19
CA LEU A 63 9.87 -8.73 -1.09
C LEU A 63 8.35 -8.60 -0.96
N GLY A 64 7.70 -9.51 -0.23
CA GLY A 64 6.27 -9.42 0.07
C GLY A 64 5.89 -8.12 0.78
N ILE A 65 6.68 -7.69 1.77
CA ILE A 65 6.46 -6.41 2.47
C ILE A 65 6.53 -5.23 1.49
N PHE A 66 7.51 -5.21 0.59
CA PHE A 66 7.64 -4.14 -0.39
C PHE A 66 6.50 -4.12 -1.41
N ILE A 67 6.10 -5.28 -1.94
CA ILE A 67 4.96 -5.39 -2.85
C ILE A 67 3.68 -4.92 -2.16
N CYS A 68 3.41 -5.39 -0.94
CA CYS A 68 2.23 -4.96 -0.18
C CYS A 68 2.23 -3.46 0.10
N ASN A 69 3.37 -2.88 0.49
CA ASN A 69 3.46 -1.43 0.71
C ASN A 69 3.22 -0.63 -0.57
N LEU A 70 3.78 -1.07 -1.70
CA LEU A 70 3.54 -0.43 -2.99
C LEU A 70 2.05 -0.49 -3.37
N LEU A 71 1.41 -1.65 -3.24
CA LEU A 71 -0.01 -1.82 -3.56
C LEU A 71 -0.91 -1.00 -2.63
N LEU A 72 -0.59 -0.96 -1.34
CA LEU A 72 -1.29 -0.10 -0.37
C LEU A 72 -1.14 1.38 -0.74
N TYR A 73 0.05 1.80 -1.13
CA TYR A 73 0.32 3.17 -1.56
C TYR A 73 -0.46 3.54 -2.82
N LEU A 74 -0.43 2.68 -3.86
CA LEU A 74 -1.21 2.89 -5.07
C LEU A 74 -2.72 2.94 -4.78
N ALA A 75 -3.22 2.00 -3.97
CA ALA A 75 -4.62 1.97 -3.57
C ALA A 75 -5.01 3.23 -2.79
N PHE A 76 -4.15 3.71 -1.88
CA PHE A 76 -4.37 4.96 -1.14
C PHE A 76 -4.59 6.13 -2.09
N TYR A 77 -3.68 6.33 -3.07
CA TYR A 77 -3.78 7.42 -4.03
C TYR A 77 -5.02 7.31 -4.93
N ILE A 78 -5.29 6.12 -5.48
CA ILE A 78 -6.46 5.89 -6.34
C ILE A 78 -7.76 6.11 -5.56
N ILE A 79 -7.86 5.58 -4.33
CA ILE A 79 -9.06 5.77 -3.49
C ILE A 79 -9.25 7.24 -3.16
N MET A 80 -8.19 7.95 -2.75
CA MET A 80 -8.27 9.37 -2.46
C MET A 80 -8.73 10.18 -3.68
N LYS A 81 -8.18 9.91 -4.88
CA LYS A 81 -8.60 10.51 -6.15
C LYS A 81 -10.10 10.32 -6.42
N LEU A 82 -10.58 9.08 -6.26
CA LEU A 82 -11.99 8.73 -6.47
C LEU A 82 -12.91 9.37 -5.42
N ARG A 83 -12.48 9.44 -4.15
CA ARG A 83 -13.24 10.05 -3.05
C ARG A 83 -13.35 11.57 -3.19
N SER A 84 -12.29 12.22 -3.65
CA SER A 84 -12.29 13.65 -3.97
C SER A 84 -13.13 14.00 -5.21
N SER A 85 -13.69 13.00 -5.91
CA SER A 85 -14.46 13.18 -7.15
C SER A 85 -13.69 13.95 -8.23
N GLU A 86 -12.37 13.75 -8.28
CA GLU A 86 -11.48 14.35 -9.28
C GLU A 86 -11.61 13.63 -10.62
N LYS A 87 -11.25 14.32 -11.71
CA LYS A 87 -11.42 13.78 -13.05
C LYS A 87 -10.25 12.85 -13.38
N VAL A 88 -10.52 11.57 -13.48
CA VAL A 88 -9.52 10.61 -13.96
C VAL A 88 -9.43 10.70 -15.48
N LEU A 89 -8.28 11.17 -15.98
CA LEU A 89 -7.97 11.19 -17.41
C LEU A 89 -7.95 9.76 -18.00
N PRO A 90 -8.23 9.58 -19.29
CA PRO A 90 -8.31 8.24 -19.91
C PRO A 90 -6.96 7.49 -19.88
N ILE A 91 -5.83 8.21 -19.95
CA ILE A 91 -4.49 7.62 -19.90
C ILE A 91 -4.22 6.98 -18.52
N PRO A 92 -4.29 7.71 -17.38
CA PRO A 92 -4.11 7.11 -16.06
C PRO A 92 -5.17 6.04 -15.77
N LEU A 93 -6.41 6.18 -16.26
CA LEU A 93 -7.43 5.13 -16.11
C LEU A 93 -6.99 3.81 -16.78
N PHE A 94 -6.50 3.88 -18.02
CA PHE A 94 -5.95 2.72 -18.71
C PHE A 94 -4.76 2.12 -17.93
N CYS A 95 -3.84 2.97 -17.46
CA CYS A 95 -2.69 2.53 -16.66
C CYS A 95 -3.11 1.88 -15.33
N ILE A 96 -4.16 2.36 -14.66
CA ILE A 96 -4.71 1.76 -13.43
C ILE A 96 -5.23 0.34 -13.71
N VAL A 97 -6.03 0.17 -14.77
CA VAL A 97 -6.57 -1.14 -15.13
C VAL A 97 -5.45 -2.10 -15.52
N ALA A 98 -4.49 -1.65 -16.34
CA ALA A 98 -3.32 -2.44 -16.72
C ALA A 98 -2.50 -2.86 -15.49
N THR A 99 -2.24 -1.93 -14.56
CA THR A 99 -1.54 -2.17 -13.31
C THR A 99 -2.24 -3.25 -12.47
N ALA A 100 -3.56 -3.15 -12.32
CA ALA A 100 -4.34 -4.11 -11.54
C ALA A 100 -4.29 -5.53 -12.12
N VAL A 101 -4.44 -5.65 -13.45
CA VAL A 101 -4.37 -6.95 -14.15
C VAL A 101 -2.98 -7.56 -14.05
N LEU A 102 -1.93 -6.76 -14.30
CA LEU A 102 -0.54 -7.24 -14.26
C LEU A 102 -0.11 -7.64 -12.85
N TRP A 103 -0.49 -6.89 -11.82
CA TRP A 103 -0.22 -7.27 -10.42
C TRP A 103 -0.98 -8.54 -10.03
N ALA A 104 -2.25 -8.70 -10.43
CA ALA A 104 -3.00 -9.92 -10.16
C ALA A 104 -2.34 -11.15 -10.80
N ALA A 105 -1.91 -11.03 -12.06
CA ALA A 105 -1.19 -12.08 -12.77
C ALA A 105 0.18 -12.35 -12.12
N ALA A 106 0.96 -11.33 -11.79
CA ALA A 106 2.25 -11.49 -11.13
C ALA A 106 2.10 -12.18 -9.78
N LEU A 107 1.15 -11.75 -8.93
CA LEU A 107 0.91 -12.37 -7.63
C LEU A 107 0.47 -13.83 -7.76
N TYR A 108 -0.31 -14.17 -8.79
CA TYR A 108 -0.68 -15.56 -9.07
C TYR A 108 0.56 -16.45 -9.27
N PHE A 109 1.50 -16.04 -10.14
CA PHE A 109 2.74 -16.81 -10.35
C PHE A 109 3.69 -16.77 -9.15
N PHE A 110 3.70 -15.67 -8.39
CA PHE A 110 4.49 -15.55 -7.16
C PHE A 110 4.09 -16.61 -6.10
N PHE A 111 2.79 -16.80 -5.90
CA PHE A 111 2.30 -17.80 -4.93
C PHE A 111 2.43 -19.25 -5.43
N GLN A 112 2.56 -19.47 -6.74
CA GLN A 112 2.75 -20.80 -7.33
C GLN A 112 4.16 -21.34 -7.08
N ASN A 113 5.17 -20.47 -7.03
CA ASN A 113 6.57 -20.85 -6.90
C ASN A 113 7.32 -19.95 -5.91
N LEU A 114 7.21 -20.25 -4.61
CA LEU A 114 8.17 -19.72 -3.65
C LEU A 114 9.54 -20.36 -3.92
N SER A 115 10.42 -19.62 -4.59
CA SER A 115 11.82 -19.97 -4.75
C SER A 115 12.47 -20.04 -3.38
N SER A 116 12.73 -21.27 -2.89
CA SER A 116 13.35 -21.47 -1.59
C SER A 116 14.84 -21.16 -1.65
N TRP A 117 15.26 -20.05 -1.05
CA TRP A 117 16.69 -19.67 -0.92
C TRP A 117 17.49 -20.54 0.05
N GLU A 118 16.83 -21.48 0.74
CA GLU A 118 17.42 -22.34 1.77
C GLU A 118 18.01 -23.65 1.20
N GLY A 119 17.66 -24.01 -0.04
CA GLY A 119 18.07 -25.27 -0.66
C GLY A 119 19.49 -25.24 -1.26
N THR A 120 20.14 -26.41 -1.31
CA THR A 120 21.40 -26.55 -2.06
C THR A 120 21.18 -26.40 -3.57
N PRO A 121 22.20 -26.03 -4.36
CA PRO A 121 22.09 -25.99 -5.82
C PRO A 121 21.66 -27.33 -6.44
N ALA A 122 21.92 -28.45 -5.77
CA ALA A 122 21.49 -29.78 -6.21
C ALA A 122 19.98 -30.00 -5.97
N GLU A 123 19.47 -29.69 -4.79
CA GLU A 123 18.04 -29.78 -4.46
C GLU A 123 17.20 -28.78 -5.27
N SER A 124 17.76 -27.62 -5.62
CA SER A 124 17.10 -26.66 -6.51
C SER A 124 16.91 -27.23 -7.91
N ARG A 125 17.90 -27.94 -8.46
CA ARG A 125 17.84 -28.54 -9.80
C ARG A 125 16.77 -29.64 -9.90
N GLU A 126 16.53 -30.34 -8.81
CA GLU A 126 15.53 -31.41 -8.74
C GLU A 126 14.09 -30.89 -8.69
N LYS A 127 13.91 -29.60 -8.38
CA LYS A 127 12.61 -28.90 -8.40
C LYS A 127 12.32 -28.20 -9.73
N ASN A 128 13.22 -28.23 -10.70
CA ASN A 128 12.99 -27.64 -12.02
C ASN A 128 11.83 -28.37 -12.71
N ARG A 129 10.74 -27.64 -12.97
CA ARG A 129 9.61 -28.12 -13.77
C ARG A 129 9.90 -27.91 -15.25
N GLU A 130 9.12 -28.56 -16.11
CA GLU A 130 9.18 -28.30 -17.54
C GLU A 130 8.77 -26.84 -17.83
N CYS A 131 9.52 -26.18 -18.71
CA CYS A 131 9.26 -24.80 -19.10
C CYS A 131 7.90 -24.69 -19.81
N ILE A 132 7.11 -23.66 -19.50
CA ILE A 132 5.71 -23.56 -19.96
C ILE A 132 5.59 -22.68 -21.20
N LEU A 133 6.45 -21.66 -21.33
CA LEU A 133 6.40 -20.70 -22.44
C LEU A 133 7.65 -20.84 -23.32
N LEU A 134 7.42 -21.21 -24.59
CA LEU A 134 8.45 -21.40 -25.63
C LEU A 134 9.54 -22.43 -25.27
N ASP A 135 9.26 -23.38 -24.38
CA ASP A 135 10.23 -24.31 -23.81
C ASP A 135 11.47 -23.64 -23.17
N PHE A 136 11.36 -22.35 -22.84
CA PHE A 136 12.47 -21.55 -22.34
C PHE A 136 12.15 -20.85 -21.02
N PHE A 137 10.95 -20.31 -20.86
CA PHE A 137 10.57 -19.58 -19.65
C PHE A 137 9.75 -20.46 -18.70
N ASP A 138 10.15 -20.44 -17.44
CA ASP A 138 9.38 -21.04 -16.36
C ASP A 138 8.39 -20.04 -15.74
N ASP A 139 7.63 -20.49 -14.75
CA ASP A 139 6.69 -19.64 -14.01
C ASP A 139 7.36 -18.44 -13.31
N HIS A 140 8.62 -18.60 -12.88
CA HIS A 140 9.39 -17.57 -12.16
C HIS A 140 9.84 -16.46 -13.11
N ASP A 141 10.26 -16.81 -14.32
CA ASP A 141 10.56 -15.86 -15.37
C ASP A 141 9.33 -15.06 -15.78
N ILE A 142 8.17 -15.74 -15.92
CA ILE A 142 6.90 -15.08 -16.21
C ILE A 142 6.51 -14.13 -15.07
N TRP A 143 6.68 -14.56 -13.81
CA TRP A 143 6.48 -13.69 -12.66
C TRP A 143 7.36 -12.44 -12.72
N HIS A 144 8.66 -12.59 -13.01
CA HIS A 144 9.58 -11.47 -13.14
C HIS A 144 9.18 -10.49 -14.25
N PHE A 145 8.80 -11.00 -15.43
CA PHE A 145 8.35 -10.18 -16.55
C PHE A 145 7.07 -9.41 -16.20
N LEU A 146 6.07 -10.10 -15.64
CA LEU A 146 4.79 -9.50 -15.25
C LEU A 146 4.95 -8.47 -14.14
N SER A 147 5.75 -8.76 -13.10
CA SER A 147 5.96 -7.83 -11.99
C SER A 147 6.76 -6.60 -12.41
N ALA A 148 7.78 -6.74 -13.27
CA ALA A 148 8.51 -5.60 -13.82
C ALA A 148 7.57 -4.68 -14.64
N THR A 149 6.70 -5.27 -15.46
CA THR A 149 5.71 -4.52 -16.24
C THR A 149 4.67 -3.86 -15.33
N ALA A 150 4.20 -4.56 -14.28
CA ALA A 150 3.27 -4.02 -13.29
C ALA A 150 3.88 -2.82 -12.54
N LEU A 151 5.15 -2.90 -12.15
CA LEU A 151 5.90 -1.81 -11.53
C LEU A 151 5.99 -0.60 -12.47
N PHE A 152 6.30 -0.81 -13.74
CA PHE A 152 6.35 0.27 -14.73
C PHE A 152 5.02 1.02 -14.83
N PHE A 153 3.91 0.29 -15.00
CA PHE A 153 2.59 0.94 -15.04
C PHE A 153 2.21 1.58 -13.70
N SER A 154 2.61 1.00 -12.58
CA SER A 154 2.41 1.61 -11.24
C SER A 154 3.06 2.99 -11.14
N PHE A 155 4.30 3.14 -11.64
CA PHE A 155 4.96 4.44 -11.69
C PHE A 155 4.28 5.40 -12.67
N LEU A 156 3.84 4.92 -13.84
CA LEU A 156 3.08 5.75 -14.77
C LEU A 156 1.78 6.26 -14.15
N VAL A 157 1.06 5.43 -13.39
CA VAL A 157 -0.11 5.88 -12.63
C VAL A 157 0.30 7.00 -11.70
N LEU A 158 1.30 6.81 -10.84
CA LEU A 158 1.71 7.84 -9.87
C LEU A 158 2.16 9.15 -10.52
N LEU A 159 2.75 9.10 -11.71
CA LEU A 159 3.20 10.29 -12.44
C LEU A 159 2.06 11.02 -13.15
N THR A 160 1.08 10.29 -13.69
CA THR A 160 0.04 10.86 -14.57
C THR A 160 -1.33 11.01 -13.90
N LEU A 161 -1.49 10.48 -12.69
CA LEU A 161 -2.78 10.50 -11.99
C LEU A 161 -3.24 11.93 -11.67
N ASP A 162 -2.31 12.84 -11.40
CA ASP A 162 -2.60 14.22 -10.99
C ASP A 162 -2.38 15.26 -12.10
N ASP A 163 -2.20 14.83 -13.35
CA ASP A 163 -2.03 15.73 -14.51
C ASP A 163 -3.26 16.67 -14.70
N ASP A 164 -4.44 16.31 -14.20
CA ASP A 164 -5.63 17.17 -14.23
C ASP A 164 -5.57 18.33 -13.23
N LEU A 165 -4.66 18.26 -12.25
CA LEU A 165 -4.49 19.23 -11.17
C LEU A 165 -3.31 20.20 -11.39
N ASP A 166 -2.66 20.19 -12.55
CA ASP A 166 -1.46 21.00 -12.83
C ASP A 166 -1.63 22.52 -12.55
N VAL A 167 -2.86 23.02 -12.68
CA VAL A 167 -3.22 24.43 -12.45
C VAL A 167 -3.85 24.69 -11.08
N VAL A 168 -4.11 23.64 -10.29
CA VAL A 168 -4.74 23.73 -8.97
C VAL A 168 -3.67 23.99 -7.91
N ARG A 169 -3.94 24.92 -7.00
CA ARG A 169 -3.00 25.21 -5.91
C ARG A 169 -2.95 24.01 -4.94
N ARG A 170 -1.76 23.69 -4.46
CA ARG A 170 -1.50 22.51 -3.61
C ARG A 170 -2.28 22.49 -2.30
N ASP A 171 -2.65 23.65 -1.75
CA ASP A 171 -3.48 23.79 -0.54
C ASP A 171 -4.94 23.33 -0.75
N GLN A 172 -5.36 23.17 -2.01
CA GLN A 172 -6.71 22.77 -2.38
C GLN A 172 -6.82 21.29 -2.77
N ILE A 173 -5.69 20.58 -2.85
CA ILE A 173 -5.65 19.18 -3.24
C ILE A 173 -5.88 18.33 -1.97
N PRO A 174 -7.02 17.64 -1.83
CA PRO A 174 -7.38 16.94 -0.59
C PRO A 174 -6.44 15.78 -0.23
N VAL A 175 -5.65 15.32 -1.20
CA VAL A 175 -4.67 14.24 -1.03
C VAL A 175 -3.43 14.71 -0.25
N PHE A 176 -3.02 15.98 -0.39
CA PHE A 176 -1.77 16.50 0.17
C PHE A 176 -1.93 17.06 1.58
#